data_AF-A0A7C3X9U3-F1
#
_entry.id   AF-A0A7C3X9U3-F1
#
_cell.length_a   1.000
_cell.length_b   1.000
_cell.length_c   1.000
_cell.angle_alpha   90.00
_cell.angle_beta   90.00
_cell.angle_gamma   90.00
#
_symmetry.space_group_name_H-M   'P 1'
#
loop_
_entity.id
_entity.type
_entity.pdbx_description
1 polymer ?
#
loop_
_entity_poly.entity_id
_entity_poly.type
_entity_poly.pdbx_seq_one_letter_code
_entity_poly.pdbx_strand_id
1 'polypeptide(L)'
;MVHARRRRNRWAGRGWLRILAFLPLVIALLAFPGTATRADWEGGHCASGLENASQSWYFAEGCTREGFEEWVCVVNPGGDPGQLLFHFLTGDGEGGSLQCTVPPRSRLTLHVNQAAGTGLDVSVALESTVPVAAERAMYFRYGKGGLAGGHAEHGAVEASPSWYFAEGTTRAGFETWLCVANPHPEKA
;
A
#
# COMPACT_ATOMS: atom_id res chain seq x y z
N MET A 1 65.63 27.70 -13.15
CA MET A 1 66.65 26.95 -13.92
C MET A 1 65.92 26.07 -14.94
N VAL A 2 65.98 26.50 -16.21
CA VAL A 2 65.76 25.86 -17.52
C VAL A 2 65.04 24.50 -17.65
N HIS A 3 63.92 24.53 -18.43
CA HIS A 3 63.37 23.58 -19.44
C HIS A 3 62.89 22.16 -18.99
N ALA A 4 61.76 21.63 -19.48
CA ALA A 4 61.51 21.34 -20.89
C ALA A 4 60.04 21.36 -21.36
N ARG A 5 59.89 21.44 -22.69
CA ARG A 5 58.71 21.79 -23.50
C ARG A 5 57.84 20.58 -23.93
N ARG A 6 56.54 20.88 -24.07
CA ARG A 6 55.53 20.45 -25.08
C ARG A 6 55.29 18.95 -25.35
N ARG A 7 54.01 18.55 -25.24
CA ARG A 7 53.12 18.30 -26.40
C ARG A 7 51.63 18.45 -26.02
N ARG A 8 50.89 19.22 -26.83
CA ARG A 8 49.43 19.30 -26.85
C ARG A 8 48.87 17.98 -27.40
N ASN A 9 47.72 17.55 -26.90
CA ASN A 9 46.63 17.02 -27.75
C ASN A 9 45.29 17.32 -27.07
N ARG A 10 44.48 18.14 -27.75
CA ARG A 10 43.07 18.37 -27.46
C ARG A 10 42.29 17.19 -28.02
N TRP A 11 41.43 16.56 -27.22
CA TRP A 11 40.21 15.93 -27.72
C TRP A 11 39.08 16.28 -26.76
N ALA A 12 38.08 16.95 -27.32
CA ALA A 12 36.81 17.27 -26.69
C ALA A 12 35.90 16.03 -26.74
N GLY A 13 35.02 15.85 -25.76
CA GLY A 13 33.88 14.98 -25.96
C GLY A 13 33.16 14.49 -24.71
N ARG A 14 32.04 15.17 -24.42
CA ARG A 14 30.75 14.58 -24.03
C ARG A 14 30.60 14.14 -22.57
N GLY A 15 29.93 15.03 -21.82
CA GLY A 15 29.32 14.74 -20.54
C GLY A 15 28.21 13.69 -20.66
N TRP A 16 28.12 12.85 -19.65
CA TRP A 16 27.07 11.85 -19.51
C TRP A 16 25.98 12.46 -18.63
N LEU A 17 24.99 13.09 -19.27
CA LEU A 17 23.69 13.30 -18.64
C LEU A 17 23.04 11.92 -18.48
N ARG A 18 22.90 11.46 -17.24
CA ARG A 18 21.97 10.37 -16.90
C ARG A 18 20.56 10.93 -16.98
N ILE A 19 19.92 10.78 -18.14
CA ILE A 19 18.47 10.95 -18.27
C ILE A 19 17.85 9.65 -17.74
N LEU A 20 17.35 9.69 -16.50
CA LEU A 20 16.41 8.69 -16.00
C LEU A 20 15.08 8.94 -16.71
N ALA A 21 14.84 8.20 -17.79
CA ALA A 21 13.55 8.19 -18.46
C ALA A 21 12.54 7.46 -17.57
N PHE A 22 11.70 8.22 -16.87
CA PHE A 22 10.44 7.71 -16.33
C PHE A 22 9.51 7.43 -17.51
N LEU A 23 9.40 6.17 -17.92
CA LEU A 23 8.25 5.73 -18.72
C LEU A 23 7.06 5.59 -17.77
N PRO A 24 5.93 6.31 -17.98
CA PRO A 24 4.70 5.98 -17.30
C PRO A 24 4.20 4.65 -17.87
N LEU A 25 4.22 3.60 -17.05
CA LEU A 25 3.57 2.35 -17.36
C LEU A 25 2.06 2.57 -17.26
N VAL A 26 1.40 2.83 -18.39
CA VAL A 26 -0.06 2.81 -18.46
C VAL A 26 -0.51 1.35 -18.35
N ILE A 27 -0.86 0.92 -17.13
CA ILE A 27 -1.53 -0.36 -16.93
C ILE A 27 -2.99 -0.16 -17.34
N ALA A 28 -3.28 -0.50 -18.60
CA ALA A 28 -4.65 -0.74 -19.05
C ALA A 28 -5.24 -1.88 -18.24
N LEU A 29 -6.53 -1.76 -17.90
CA LEU A 29 -7.39 -2.70 -17.17
C LEU A 29 -7.04 -4.17 -17.46
N LEU A 30 -6.09 -4.73 -16.72
CA LEU A 30 -5.82 -6.16 -16.72
C LEU A 30 -6.80 -6.76 -15.71
N ALA A 31 -7.87 -7.37 -16.22
CA ALA A 31 -8.51 -8.45 -15.49
C ALA A 31 -7.41 -9.50 -15.26
N PHE A 32 -6.80 -9.49 -14.08
CA PHE A 32 -5.86 -10.52 -13.68
C PHE A 32 -6.63 -11.84 -13.67
N PRO A 33 -6.31 -12.84 -14.52
CA PRO A 33 -6.75 -14.18 -14.27
C PRO A 33 -5.88 -14.67 -13.11
N GLY A 34 -6.23 -14.25 -11.90
CA GLY A 34 -5.62 -14.78 -10.70
C GLY A 34 -5.92 -16.27 -10.69
N THR A 35 -4.91 -17.10 -10.92
CA THR A 35 -4.94 -18.46 -10.39
C THR A 35 -4.77 -18.33 -8.88
N ALA A 36 -5.82 -17.84 -8.22
CA ALA A 36 -6.03 -18.15 -6.83
C ALA A 36 -6.16 -19.67 -6.81
N THR A 37 -5.09 -20.37 -6.40
CA THR A 37 -5.28 -21.67 -5.77
C THR A 37 -6.28 -21.37 -4.67
N ARG A 38 -7.53 -21.84 -4.82
CA ARG A 38 -8.62 -21.58 -3.89
C ARG A 38 -8.13 -21.92 -2.49
N ALA A 39 -7.63 -20.92 -1.77
CA ALA A 39 -7.44 -21.03 -0.35
C ALA A 39 -8.86 -21.09 0.17
N ASP A 40 -9.22 -22.20 0.81
CA ASP A 40 -10.47 -22.32 1.52
C ASP A 40 -10.39 -21.36 2.72
N TRP A 41 -10.71 -20.09 2.47
CA TRP A 41 -10.87 -19.06 3.48
C TRP A 41 -12.22 -19.28 4.15
N GLU A 42 -12.21 -19.93 5.30
CA GLU A 42 -13.39 -20.08 6.18
C GLU A 42 -13.53 -18.90 7.15
N GLY A 43 -12.65 -17.90 7.06
CA GLY A 43 -12.70 -16.67 7.84
C GLY A 43 -13.73 -15.68 7.30
N GLY A 44 -14.33 -14.89 8.18
CA GLY A 44 -15.27 -13.82 7.83
C GLY A 44 -15.00 -12.56 8.65
N HIS A 45 -15.48 -11.42 8.17
CA HIS A 45 -15.37 -10.12 8.84
C HIS A 45 -16.56 -9.23 8.49
N CYS A 46 -16.76 -8.17 9.26
CA CYS A 46 -17.63 -7.05 8.92
C CYS A 46 -17.00 -5.75 9.42
N ALA A 47 -17.37 -4.62 8.83
CA ALA A 47 -16.98 -3.30 9.27
C ALA A 47 -18.22 -2.40 9.39
N SER A 48 -18.10 -1.29 10.13
CA SER A 48 -19.14 -0.27 10.15
C SER A 48 -19.27 0.41 8.78
N GLY A 49 -20.47 0.90 8.47
CA GLY A 49 -20.69 1.71 7.27
C GLY A 49 -19.86 3.00 7.28
N LEU A 50 -19.52 3.47 6.09
CA LEU A 50 -18.81 4.72 5.84
C LEU A 50 -19.81 5.81 5.43
N GLU A 51 -19.85 6.91 6.17
CA GLU A 51 -20.76 8.02 5.88
C GLU A 51 -20.20 9.02 4.86
N ASN A 52 -18.87 9.12 4.76
CA ASN A 52 -18.20 10.10 3.91
C ASN A 52 -17.07 9.46 3.09
N ALA A 53 -16.94 9.92 1.85
CA ALA A 53 -15.79 9.66 1.00
C ALA A 53 -14.67 10.68 1.29
N SER A 54 -13.42 10.26 1.12
CA SER A 54 -12.22 11.08 1.34
C SER A 54 -11.25 10.93 0.17
N GLN A 55 -10.38 11.93 0.01
CA GLN A 55 -9.26 11.88 -0.94
C GLN A 55 -8.02 11.19 -0.33
N SER A 56 -8.00 11.00 0.99
CA SER A 56 -6.90 10.34 1.69
C SER A 56 -7.43 9.26 2.64
N TRP A 57 -6.75 8.12 2.65
CA TRP A 57 -7.04 6.97 3.52
C TRP A 57 -5.75 6.34 4.03
N TYR A 58 -5.71 6.01 5.32
CA TYR A 58 -4.55 5.41 5.98
C TYR A 58 -4.94 4.11 6.68
N PHE A 59 -4.25 3.03 6.35
CA PHE A 59 -4.42 1.70 6.95
C PHE A 59 -3.12 1.32 7.65
N ALA A 60 -3.12 1.39 8.99
CA ALA A 60 -1.91 1.18 9.78
C ALA A 60 -1.50 -0.30 9.90
N GLU A 61 -2.43 -1.23 9.69
CA GLU A 61 -2.17 -2.67 9.73
C GLU A 61 -2.17 -3.28 8.34
N GLY A 62 -1.33 -4.30 8.15
CA GLY A 62 -1.32 -5.16 6.97
C GLY A 62 -0.17 -6.18 7.02
N CYS A 63 -0.31 -7.27 6.27
CA CYS A 63 0.62 -8.39 6.27
C CYS A 63 0.50 -9.19 4.98
N THR A 64 1.63 -9.36 4.29
CA THR A 64 1.73 -10.17 3.05
C THR A 64 2.57 -11.43 3.23
N ARG A 65 2.83 -11.84 4.48
CA ARG A 65 3.51 -13.11 4.80
C ARG A 65 2.68 -14.31 4.36
N GLU A 66 3.34 -15.46 4.28
CA GLU A 66 2.69 -16.73 4.01
C GLU A 66 1.52 -16.95 4.98
N GLY A 67 0.37 -17.36 4.44
CA GLY A 67 -0.85 -17.55 5.21
C GLY A 67 -1.71 -16.30 5.37
N PHE A 68 -1.35 -15.15 4.79
CA PHE A 68 -2.14 -13.92 4.78
C PHE A 68 -2.42 -13.46 3.35
N GLU A 69 -3.65 -13.02 3.10
CA GLU A 69 -4.06 -12.27 1.91
C GLU A 69 -4.64 -10.93 2.34
N GLU A 70 -4.09 -9.85 1.81
CA GLU A 70 -4.54 -8.49 2.07
C GLU A 70 -5.05 -7.82 0.79
N TRP A 71 -6.15 -7.10 0.95
CA TRP A 71 -6.87 -6.43 -0.12
C TRP A 71 -7.23 -5.01 0.30
N VAL A 72 -7.08 -4.04 -0.60
CA VAL A 72 -7.67 -2.69 -0.44
C VAL A 72 -8.80 -2.52 -1.44
N CYS A 73 -10.01 -2.35 -0.93
CA CYS A 73 -11.23 -2.16 -1.66
C CYS A 73 -11.52 -0.66 -1.75
N VAL A 74 -11.64 -0.11 -2.97
CA VAL A 74 -11.92 1.31 -3.18
C VAL A 74 -13.18 1.46 -4.02
N VAL A 75 -14.13 2.26 -3.56
CA VAL A 75 -15.31 2.64 -4.33
C VAL A 75 -15.28 4.13 -4.65
N ASN A 76 -15.48 4.45 -5.92
CA ASN A 76 -15.71 5.81 -6.39
C ASN A 76 -17.22 6.01 -6.59
N PRO A 77 -17.91 6.69 -5.67
CA PRO A 77 -19.34 6.98 -5.81
C PRO A 77 -19.62 8.13 -6.80
N GLY A 78 -18.57 8.89 -7.17
CA GLY A 78 -18.67 10.10 -7.99
C GLY A 78 -18.88 9.87 -9.47
N GLY A 79 -19.10 10.97 -10.19
CA GLY A 79 -19.31 11.00 -11.65
C GLY A 79 -18.04 11.08 -12.48
N ASP A 80 -16.90 11.40 -11.86
CA ASP A 80 -15.60 11.59 -12.53
C ASP A 80 -14.62 10.46 -12.19
N PRO A 81 -13.71 10.08 -13.11
CA PRO A 81 -12.67 9.11 -12.81
C PRO A 81 -11.69 9.66 -11.76
N GLY A 82 -11.24 8.80 -10.85
CA GLY A 82 -10.23 9.11 -9.84
C GLY A 82 -8.89 8.46 -10.16
N GLN A 83 -7.79 9.22 -10.07
CA GLN A 83 -6.45 8.66 -10.01
C GLN A 83 -6.14 8.30 -8.56
N LEU A 84 -5.81 7.04 -8.32
CA LEU A 84 -5.42 6.50 -7.03
C LEU A 84 -3.90 6.32 -6.99
N LEU A 85 -3.29 6.69 -5.88
CA LEU A 85 -1.88 6.41 -5.57
C LEU A 85 -1.81 5.69 -4.23
N PHE A 86 -1.32 4.46 -4.27
CA PHE A 86 -1.10 3.62 -3.09
C PHE A 86 0.39 3.68 -2.73
N HIS A 87 0.71 4.14 -1.54
CA HIS A 87 2.03 4.04 -0.94
C HIS A 87 2.05 2.86 0.02
N PHE A 88 3.03 1.98 -0.14
CA PHE A 88 3.26 0.85 0.76
C PHE A 88 4.33 1.24 1.75
N LEU A 89 4.04 1.17 3.04
CA LEU A 89 4.95 1.53 4.11
C LEU A 89 5.36 0.26 4.85
N THR A 90 6.65 0.07 5.06
CA THR A 90 7.22 -1.10 5.72
C THR A 90 8.07 -0.67 6.92
N GLY A 91 8.53 -1.62 7.73
CA GLY A 91 9.44 -1.33 8.84
C GLY A 91 10.76 -0.65 8.41
N ASP A 92 11.15 -0.79 7.14
CA ASP A 92 12.35 -0.17 6.57
C ASP A 92 12.08 1.20 5.91
N GLY A 93 10.83 1.68 5.93
CA GLY A 93 10.38 2.91 5.27
C GLY A 93 9.44 2.65 4.08
N GLU A 94 9.34 3.60 3.14
CA GLU A 94 8.47 3.47 1.96
C GLU A 94 8.96 2.31 1.06
N GLY A 95 8.13 1.27 0.96
CA GLY A 95 8.32 0.05 0.19
C GLY A 95 7.91 0.16 -1.29
N GLY A 96 7.70 1.38 -1.79
CA GLY A 96 7.27 1.67 -3.15
C GLY A 96 5.80 2.10 -3.24
N SER A 97 5.34 2.33 -4.47
CA SER A 97 3.98 2.80 -4.74
C SER A 97 3.39 2.23 -6.01
N LEU A 98 2.06 2.25 -6.09
CA LEU A 98 1.28 1.85 -7.26
C LEU A 98 0.26 2.93 -7.60
N GLN A 99 0.22 3.33 -8.86
CA GLN A 99 -0.80 4.24 -9.38
C GLN A 99 -1.80 3.48 -10.26
N CYS A 100 -3.09 3.76 -10.10
CA CYS A 100 -4.14 3.25 -10.99
C CYS A 100 -5.33 4.21 -11.08
N THR A 101 -6.31 3.89 -11.91
CA THR A 101 -7.52 4.69 -12.10
C THR A 101 -8.74 3.91 -11.61
N VAL A 102 -9.61 4.56 -10.84
CA VAL A 102 -10.95 4.07 -10.52
C VAL A 102 -12.00 4.82 -11.35
N PRO A 103 -12.74 4.14 -12.23
CA PRO A 103 -13.80 4.78 -13.02
C PRO A 103 -14.92 5.39 -12.16
N PRO A 104 -15.75 6.28 -12.72
CA PRO A 104 -16.97 6.76 -12.07
C PRO A 104 -17.89 5.62 -11.64
N ARG A 105 -18.59 5.80 -10.51
CA ARG A 105 -19.62 4.87 -10.01
C ARG A 105 -19.19 3.40 -10.03
N SER A 106 -17.96 3.15 -9.63
CA SER A 106 -17.34 1.83 -9.75
C SER A 106 -16.52 1.48 -8.51
N ARG A 107 -16.14 0.21 -8.43
CA ARG A 107 -15.26 -0.33 -7.39
C ARG A 107 -14.01 -0.91 -8.03
N LEU A 108 -12.88 -0.74 -7.37
CA LEU A 108 -11.61 -1.38 -7.64
C LEU A 108 -11.18 -2.18 -6.40
N THR A 109 -10.46 -3.28 -6.61
CA THR A 109 -9.89 -4.07 -5.51
C THR A 109 -8.43 -4.34 -5.83
N LEU A 110 -7.56 -3.88 -4.94
CA LEU A 110 -6.12 -4.06 -5.05
C LEU A 110 -5.70 -5.26 -4.20
N HIS A 111 -5.00 -6.22 -4.82
CA HIS A 111 -4.33 -7.31 -4.10
C HIS A 111 -2.97 -6.81 -3.60
N VAL A 112 -2.83 -6.60 -2.28
CA VAL A 112 -1.63 -5.98 -1.69
C VAL A 112 -0.43 -6.90 -1.79
N ASN A 113 -0.59 -8.21 -1.57
CA ASN A 113 0.52 -9.18 -1.68
C ASN A 113 1.22 -9.15 -3.05
N GLN A 114 0.45 -8.90 -4.12
CA GLN A 114 0.99 -8.79 -5.46
C GLN A 114 1.59 -7.41 -5.75
N ALA A 115 1.00 -6.34 -5.19
CA ALA A 115 1.40 -4.97 -5.47
C ALA A 115 2.62 -4.50 -4.64
N ALA A 116 2.64 -4.81 -3.34
CA ALA A 116 3.69 -4.44 -2.41
C ALA A 116 4.84 -5.47 -2.37
N GLY A 117 4.54 -6.72 -2.70
CA GLY A 117 5.45 -7.85 -2.54
C GLY A 117 5.07 -8.75 -1.36
N THR A 118 5.70 -9.92 -1.30
CA THR A 118 5.41 -10.98 -0.31
C THR A 118 6.33 -10.91 0.90
N GLY A 119 5.86 -11.37 2.06
CA GLY A 119 6.68 -11.51 3.25
C GLY A 119 6.83 -10.25 4.10
N LEU A 120 5.96 -9.26 3.91
CA LEU A 120 6.07 -7.94 4.54
C LEU A 120 5.04 -7.77 5.66
N ASP A 121 5.42 -7.02 6.70
CA ASP A 121 4.48 -6.18 7.45
C ASP A 121 4.35 -4.88 6.67
N VAL A 122 3.12 -4.53 6.28
CA VAL A 122 2.87 -3.41 5.37
C VAL A 122 1.69 -2.58 5.83
N SER A 123 1.84 -1.26 5.86
CA SER A 123 0.75 -0.30 5.98
C SER A 123 0.50 0.34 4.62
N VAL A 124 -0.71 0.86 4.40
CA VAL A 124 -1.08 1.50 3.13
C VAL A 124 -1.54 2.93 3.38
N ALA A 125 -0.94 3.88 2.66
CA ALA A 125 -1.50 5.21 2.49
C ALA A 125 -2.05 5.35 1.07
N LEU A 126 -3.32 5.70 0.94
CA LEU A 126 -4.01 5.88 -0.33
C LEU A 126 -4.35 7.36 -0.51
N GLU A 127 -3.90 7.92 -1.64
CA GLU A 127 -4.29 9.23 -2.13
C GLU A 127 -5.19 9.08 -3.37
N SER A 128 -6.16 9.98 -3.52
CA SER A 128 -7.10 10.00 -4.64
C SER A 128 -7.38 11.42 -5.12
N THR A 129 -7.47 11.61 -6.44
CA THR A 129 -7.84 12.91 -7.02
C THR A 129 -9.32 13.24 -6.86
N VAL A 130 -10.17 12.28 -6.53
CA VAL A 130 -11.61 12.45 -6.23
C VAL A 130 -11.96 11.80 -4.89
N PRO A 131 -13.01 12.23 -4.18
CA PRO A 131 -13.45 11.54 -2.97
C PRO A 131 -13.84 10.09 -3.28
N VAL A 132 -13.22 9.14 -2.58
CA VAL A 132 -13.52 7.70 -2.63
C VAL A 132 -13.77 7.18 -1.23
N ALA A 133 -14.47 6.05 -1.11
CA ALA A 133 -14.51 5.29 0.14
C ALA A 133 -13.58 4.07 0.01
N ALA A 134 -12.82 3.78 1.06
CA ALA A 134 -11.85 2.69 1.05
C ALA A 134 -11.92 1.84 2.32
N GLU A 135 -11.74 0.54 2.14
CA GLU A 135 -11.71 -0.46 3.21
C GLU A 135 -10.56 -1.44 2.92
N ARG A 136 -9.85 -1.86 3.97
CA ARG A 136 -8.90 -2.97 3.89
C ARG A 136 -9.59 -4.23 4.36
N ALA A 137 -9.45 -5.32 3.59
CA ALA A 137 -9.88 -6.65 3.98
C ALA A 137 -8.67 -7.59 4.04
N MET A 138 -8.65 -8.46 5.03
CA MET A 138 -7.64 -9.49 5.22
C MET A 138 -8.28 -10.83 5.49
N TYR A 139 -7.65 -11.88 4.96
CA TYR A 139 -7.96 -13.27 5.27
C TYR A 139 -6.68 -13.98 5.62
N PHE A 140 -6.70 -14.78 6.68
CA PHE A 140 -5.47 -15.38 7.17
C PHE A 140 -5.66 -16.72 7.87
N ARG A 141 -4.57 -17.47 7.94
CA ARG A 141 -4.41 -18.64 8.81
C ARG A 141 -3.32 -18.35 9.84
N TYR A 142 -3.72 -18.14 11.08
CA TYR A 142 -2.83 -17.65 12.14
C TYR A 142 -2.55 -18.68 13.23
N GLY A 143 -1.35 -18.61 13.79
CA GLY A 143 -0.93 -19.40 14.95
C GLY A 143 -0.74 -20.91 14.68
N LYS A 144 -0.36 -21.64 15.73
CA LYS A 144 -0.21 -23.10 15.68
C LYS A 144 -1.58 -23.74 15.50
N GLY A 145 -1.78 -24.39 14.35
CA GLY A 145 -3.05 -25.02 13.97
C GLY A 145 -3.78 -24.32 12.81
N GLY A 146 -3.29 -23.17 12.33
CA GLY A 146 -3.78 -22.53 11.11
C GLY A 146 -5.21 -22.01 11.22
N LEU A 147 -5.51 -21.32 12.33
CA LEU A 147 -6.84 -20.75 12.61
C LEU A 147 -7.24 -19.82 11.47
N ALA A 148 -8.31 -20.15 10.76
CA ALA A 148 -8.86 -19.31 9.70
C ALA A 148 -9.53 -18.09 10.33
N GLY A 149 -9.15 -16.90 9.86
CA GLY A 149 -9.69 -15.64 10.31
C GLY A 149 -9.84 -14.65 9.17
N GLY A 150 -10.56 -13.58 9.45
CA GLY A 150 -10.68 -12.43 8.57
C GLY A 150 -10.76 -11.15 9.38
N HIS A 151 -10.34 -10.05 8.78
CA HIS A 151 -10.44 -8.72 9.37
C HIS A 151 -10.77 -7.70 8.27
N ALA A 152 -11.61 -6.72 8.57
CA ALA A 152 -11.65 -5.53 7.75
C ALA A 152 -12.01 -4.30 8.54
N GLU A 153 -11.51 -3.18 8.05
CA GLU A 153 -11.77 -1.88 8.62
C GLU A 153 -11.62 -0.80 7.55
N HIS A 154 -12.36 0.29 7.71
CA HIS A 154 -12.14 1.50 6.96
C HIS A 154 -10.87 2.19 7.45
N GLY A 155 -10.21 2.93 6.55
CA GLY A 155 -8.98 3.63 6.90
C GLY A 155 -9.26 4.90 7.70
N ALA A 156 -8.27 5.40 8.42
CA ALA A 156 -8.29 6.76 8.91
C ALA A 156 -8.25 7.74 7.74
N VAL A 157 -9.01 8.84 7.79
CA VAL A 157 -9.01 9.87 6.73
C VAL A 157 -7.95 10.95 6.92
N GLU A 158 -7.35 11.02 8.11
CA GLU A 158 -6.28 11.93 8.47
C GLU A 158 -5.32 11.27 9.47
N ALA A 159 -4.05 11.65 9.42
CA ALA A 159 -3.09 11.30 10.46
C ALA A 159 -3.31 12.18 11.69
N SER A 160 -3.08 11.63 12.87
CA SER A 160 -3.23 12.34 14.14
C SER A 160 -2.09 11.99 15.09
N PRO A 161 -1.58 12.94 15.90
CA PRO A 161 -0.62 12.66 16.96
C PRO A 161 -1.24 11.91 18.14
N SER A 162 -2.57 11.77 18.18
CA SER A 162 -3.30 11.15 19.28
C SER A 162 -4.37 10.18 18.77
N TRP A 163 -4.35 8.96 19.29
CA TRP A 163 -5.31 7.89 19.03
C TRP A 163 -5.71 7.22 20.35
N TYR A 164 -6.96 6.76 20.45
CA TYR A 164 -7.49 6.06 21.62
C TYR A 164 -7.98 4.68 21.21
N PHE A 165 -7.61 3.65 21.98
CA PHE A 165 -7.97 2.26 21.73
C PHE A 165 -8.77 1.73 22.93
N ALA A 166 -9.92 1.12 22.67
CA ALA A 166 -10.85 0.65 23.71
C ALA A 166 -10.64 -0.82 24.13
N GLU A 167 -9.88 -1.59 23.34
CA GLU A 167 -9.62 -3.02 23.53
C GLU A 167 -8.10 -3.24 23.75
N GLY A 168 -7.74 -4.28 24.48
CA GLY A 168 -6.36 -4.53 24.93
C GLY A 168 -6.23 -5.76 25.83
N THR A 169 -7.02 -6.81 25.60
CA THR A 169 -7.06 -7.97 26.49
C THR A 169 -5.70 -8.66 26.60
N THR A 170 -5.30 -8.98 27.83
CA THR A 170 -4.06 -9.73 28.12
C THR A 170 -4.35 -11.12 28.68
N ARG A 171 -5.59 -11.60 28.54
CA ARG A 171 -6.02 -12.90 29.04
C ARG A 171 -5.33 -14.02 28.25
N ALA A 172 -5.09 -15.15 28.93
CA ALA A 172 -4.51 -16.33 28.29
C ALA A 172 -5.34 -16.78 27.09
N GLY A 173 -4.66 -17.06 25.97
CA GLY A 173 -5.28 -17.47 24.71
C GLY A 173 -5.65 -16.33 23.76
N PHE A 174 -5.38 -15.06 24.11
CA PHE A 174 -5.54 -13.90 23.24
C PHE A 174 -4.19 -13.28 22.91
N GLU A 175 -4.02 -12.85 21.66
CA GLU A 175 -2.93 -12.00 21.21
C GLU A 175 -3.54 -10.71 20.66
N THR A 176 -3.20 -9.58 21.27
CA THR A 176 -3.67 -8.27 20.83
C THR A 176 -2.51 -7.51 20.21
N TRP A 177 -2.78 -6.89 19.05
CA TRP A 177 -1.84 -6.07 18.31
C TRP A 177 -2.39 -4.64 18.25
N LEU A 178 -1.54 -3.66 18.52
CA LEU A 178 -1.83 -2.26 18.27
C LEU A 178 -1.01 -1.81 17.06
N CYS A 179 -1.71 -1.42 15.99
CA CYS A 179 -1.08 -1.05 14.73
C CYS A 179 -1.09 0.46 14.59
N VAL A 180 0.11 1.04 14.53
CA VAL A 180 0.33 2.48 14.37
C VAL A 180 1.31 2.68 13.23
N ALA A 181 0.94 3.50 12.27
CA ALA A 181 1.78 3.87 11.15
C ALA A 181 2.01 5.38 11.15
N ASN A 182 3.25 5.79 10.85
CA ASN A 182 3.55 7.16 10.50
C ASN A 182 3.60 7.27 8.96
N PRO A 183 2.60 7.90 8.32
CA PRO A 183 2.57 8.03 6.86
C PRO A 183 3.51 9.13 6.34
N HIS A 184 4.22 9.84 7.21
CA HIS A 184 5.11 10.93 6.84
C HIS A 184 6.58 10.48 6.81
N PRO A 185 7.41 11.09 5.95
CA PRO A 185 8.83 10.74 5.83
C PRO A 185 9.67 11.16 7.04
N GLU A 186 9.16 12.08 7.86
CA GLU A 186 9.82 12.52 9.08
C GLU A 186 9.63 11.48 10.19
N LYS A 187 10.65 11.28 11.02
CA LYS A 187 10.54 10.41 12.19
C LYS A 187 9.59 11.03 13.22
N ALA A 188 8.73 10.20 13.79
CA ALA A 188 7.85 10.57 14.90
C ALA A 188 8.65 10.79 16.20
#